data_AF-A0A089MNG5-F1
#
_entry.id   AF-A0A089MNG5-F1
#
_cell.length_a   1.000
_cell.length_b   1.000
_cell.length_c   1.000
_cell.angle_alpha   90.00
_cell.angle_beta   90.00
_cell.angle_gamma   90.00
#
_symmetry.space_group_name_H-M   'P 1'
#
loop_
_entity.id
_entity.type
_entity.pdbx_description
1 polymer ?
#
loop_
_entity_poly.entity_id
_entity_poly.type
_entity_poly.pdbx_seq_one_letter_code
_entity_poly.pdbx_strand_id
1 'polypeptide(L)' 'MTIIKYEPEFAPVEVFLTRFLDFENDNLIFEQETKIPIPTLTAGDIIEIFEQDYRVLERKFAFNEDAFLTIYLLEKVIQ' A
#
# COMPACT_ATOMS: atom_id res chain seq x y z
N MET A 1 -5.74 1.47 33.38
CA MET A 1 -4.66 1.54 32.36
C MET A 1 -4.87 2.82 31.57
N THR A 2 -3.94 3.76 31.69
CA THR A 2 -3.98 5.00 30.89
C THR A 2 -3.40 4.68 29.53
N ILE A 3 -4.22 4.70 28.48
CA ILE A 3 -3.75 4.51 27.10
C ILE A 3 -2.96 5.77 26.75
N ILE A 4 -1.64 5.65 26.65
CA ILE A 4 -0.80 6.73 26.13
C ILE A 4 -1.06 6.76 24.63
N LYS A 5 -1.67 7.85 24.13
CA LYS A 5 -1.80 8.07 22.70
C LYS A 5 -0.40 8.12 22.10
N TYR A 6 -0.13 7.26 21.13
CA TYR A 6 1.09 7.31 20.33
C TYR A 6 1.06 8.58 19.49
N GLU A 7 2.04 9.46 19.69
CA GLU A 7 2.28 10.62 18.84
C GLU A 7 3.34 10.22 17.79
N PRO A 8 3.00 10.19 16.50
CA PRO A 8 3.93 9.77 15.46
C PRO A 8 5.09 10.77 15.35
N GLU A 9 6.32 10.24 15.30
CA GLU A 9 7.56 11.03 15.16
C GLU A 9 7.65 11.73 13.78
N PHE A 10 6.97 11.19 12.77
CA PHE A 10 6.96 11.71 11.41
C PHE A 10 5.54 12.10 10.99
N ALA A 11 5.44 13.15 10.19
CA ALA A 11 4.18 13.55 9.59
C ALA A 11 3.59 12.40 8.74
N PRO A 12 2.27 12.20 8.75
CA PRO A 12 1.62 11.23 7.88
C PRO A 12 1.94 11.54 6.42
N VAL A 13 2.18 10.49 5.63
CA VAL A 13 2.36 10.62 4.18
C VAL A 13 1.03 11.07 3.55
N GLU A 14 1.06 12.14 2.76
CA GLU A 14 -0.10 12.59 1.99
C GLU A 14 -0.36 11.65 0.80
N VAL A 15 -1.41 10.84 0.92
CA VAL A 15 -1.92 9.95 -0.14
C VAL A 15 -3.20 10.55 -0.71
N PHE A 16 -3.29 10.70 -2.03
CA PHE A 16 -4.45 11.26 -2.72
C PHE A 16 -5.54 10.22 -2.91
N LEU A 17 -5.12 8.99 -3.18
CA LEU A 17 -6.03 7.91 -3.46
C LEU A 17 -5.35 6.56 -3.19
N THR A 18 -6.12 5.69 -2.55
CA THR A 18 -5.82 4.28 -2.33
C THR A 18 -6.93 3.44 -2.97
N ARG A 19 -6.59 2.62 -3.95
CA ARG A 19 -7.55 1.70 -4.59
C ARG A 19 -7.16 0.24 -4.33
N PHE A 20 -8.18 -0.58 -4.14
CA PHE A 20 -8.10 -2.03 -4.05
C PHE A 20 -8.98 -2.61 -5.15
N LEU A 21 -8.39 -3.21 -6.17
CA LEU A 21 -9.11 -3.78 -7.32
C LEU A 21 -8.84 -5.27 -7.42
N ASP A 22 -9.91 -6.06 -7.36
CA ASP A 22 -9.93 -7.45 -7.82
C ASP A 22 -11.34 -7.78 -8.28
N PHE A 23 -11.52 -8.07 -9.57
CA PHE A 23 -12.85 -8.39 -10.11
C PHE A 23 -12.96 -9.80 -10.69
N GLU A 24 -11.85 -10.53 -10.91
CA GLU A 24 -11.91 -11.82 -11.62
C GLU A 24 -10.82 -12.85 -11.24
N ASN A 25 -9.73 -12.50 -10.53
CA ASN A 25 -8.55 -13.37 -10.45
C ASN A 25 -7.98 -13.61 -9.03
N ASP A 26 -8.71 -13.29 -7.96
CA ASP A 26 -8.30 -13.49 -6.55
C ASP A 26 -6.96 -12.80 -6.20
N ASN A 27 -6.61 -11.76 -6.97
CA ASN A 27 -5.39 -10.97 -6.81
C ASN A 27 -5.74 -9.54 -6.43
N LEU A 28 -5.23 -9.08 -5.28
CA LEU A 28 -5.48 -7.73 -4.81
C LEU A 28 -4.50 -6.76 -5.47
N ILE A 29 -5.02 -5.81 -6.24
CA ILE A 29 -4.22 -4.69 -6.75
C ILE A 29 -4.34 -3.53 -5.77
N PHE A 30 -3.22 -3.12 -5.20
CA PHE A 30 -3.12 -1.95 -4.32
C PHE A 30 -2.45 -0.80 -5.07
N GLU A 31 -3.18 0.29 -5.30
CA GLU A 31 -2.64 1.49 -5.95
C GLU A 31 -2.51 2.63 -4.94
N GLN A 32 -1.36 3.31 -4.95
CA GLN A 32 -1.09 4.50 -4.16
C GLN A 32 -0.69 5.67 -5.07
N GLU A 33 -1.47 6.75 -5.02
CA GLU A 33 -1.17 8.01 -5.71
C GLU A 33 -0.70 9.08 -4.70
N THR A 34 0.48 9.64 -4.93
CA THR A 34 1.16 10.54 -3.97
C THR A 34 1.78 11.75 -4.68
N LYS A 35 1.87 12.89 -3.98
CA LYS A 35 2.54 14.11 -4.50
C LYS A 35 4.06 14.06 -4.44
N ILE A 36 4.59 13.23 -3.56
CA ILE A 36 6.03 13.07 -3.33
C ILE A 36 6.39 11.59 -3.44
N PRO A 37 7.59 11.25 -3.89
CA PRO A 37 8.04 9.87 -3.90
C PRO A 37 8.21 9.39 -2.45
N ILE A 38 7.58 8.28 -2.10
CA ILE A 38 7.62 7.71 -0.75
C ILE A 38 8.42 6.39 -0.77
N PRO A 39 8.94 5.94 0.39
CA PRO A 39 9.42 4.58 0.54
C PRO A 39 8.33 3.60 0.09
N THR A 40 8.66 2.74 -0.86
CA THR A 40 7.72 1.80 -1.47
C THR A 40 8.01 0.39 -1.00
N LEU A 41 6.96 -0.43 -0.95
CA LEU A 41 7.09 -1.85 -0.65
C LEU A 41 7.90 -2.54 -1.74
N THR A 42 8.56 -3.64 -1.41
CA THR A 42 9.35 -4.46 -2.31
C THR A 42 8.73 -5.84 -2.45
N ALA A 43 9.06 -6.54 -3.53
CA ALA A 43 8.57 -7.91 -3.73
C ALA A 43 9.04 -8.80 -2.58
N GLY A 44 8.10 -9.55 -1.99
CA GLY A 44 8.31 -10.39 -0.82
C GLY A 44 7.90 -9.74 0.51
N ASP A 45 7.71 -8.42 0.56
CA ASP A 45 7.21 -7.77 1.78
C ASP A 45 5.80 -8.28 2.12
N ILE A 46 5.55 -8.44 3.42
CA ILE A 46 4.24 -8.81 3.96
C ILE A 46 3.61 -7.54 4.54
N ILE A 47 2.39 -7.25 4.12
CA ILE A 47 1.59 -6.13 4.60
C ILE A 47 0.23 -6.61 5.07
N GLU A 48 -0.27 -5.99 6.14
CA GLU A 48 -1.62 -6.22 6.62
C GLU A 48 -2.57 -5.18 6.01
N ILE A 49 -3.62 -5.65 5.35
CA ILE A 49 -4.71 -4.83 4.82
C ILE A 49 -6.03 -5.44 5.32
N PHE A 50 -6.82 -4.66 6.06
CA PHE A 50 -8.10 -5.11 6.64
C PHE A 50 -7.97 -6.42 7.44
N GLU A 51 -7.01 -6.49 8.35
CA GLU A 51 -6.74 -7.67 9.22
C GLU A 51 -6.34 -8.94 8.44
N GLN A 52 -5.99 -8.79 7.17
CA GLN A 52 -5.55 -9.87 6.31
C GLN A 52 -4.13 -9.61 5.82
N ASP A 53 -3.26 -10.61 5.95
CA ASP A 53 -1.91 -10.56 5.44
C ASP A 53 -1.87 -10.79 3.93
N TYR A 54 -1.09 -9.96 3.25
CA TYR A 54 -0.79 -10.05 1.83
C TYR A 54 0.71 -9.98 1.58
N ARG A 55 1.19 -10.75 0.62
CA ARG A 55 2.57 -10.67 0.13
C ARG A 55 2.61 -9.86 -1.17
N VAL A 56 3.56 -8.94 -1.28
CA VAL A 56 3.82 -8.20 -2.50
C VAL A 56 4.49 -9.12 -3.52
N LEU A 57 3.83 -9.34 -4.66
CA LEU A 57 4.37 -10.11 -5.79
C LEU A 57 5.16 -9.22 -6.75
N GLU A 58 4.56 -8.11 -7.14
CA GLU A 58 5.11 -7.20 -8.14
C GLU A 58 4.86 -5.75 -7.72
N ARG A 59 5.78 -4.87 -8.09
CA ARG A 59 5.64 -3.41 -7.98
C ARG A 59 5.84 -2.77 -9.34
N LYS A 60 4.94 -1.86 -9.68
CA LYS A 60 5.02 -0.99 -10.87
C LYS A 60 5.00 0.47 -10.45
N PHE A 61 5.68 1.29 -11.24
CA PHE A 61 5.69 2.74 -11.10
C PHE A 61 5.08 3.37 -12.33
N ALA A 62 4.26 4.40 -12.11
CA ALA A 62 3.75 5.26 -13.16
C ALA A 62 3.76 6.71 -12.68
N PHE A 63 3.64 7.63 -13.64
CA PHE A 63 3.57 9.06 -13.39
C PHE A 63 2.32 9.58 -14.09
N ASN A 64 1.55 10.41 -13.39
CA ASN A 64 0.41 11.10 -13.96
C ASN A 64 0.59 12.58 -13.63
N GLU A 65 0.86 13.42 -14.64
CA GLU A 65 1.14 14.88 -14.61
C GLU A 65 1.76 15.43 -13.30
N ASP A 66 1.01 15.49 -12.20
CA ASP A 66 1.42 16.03 -10.89
C ASP A 66 1.62 15.00 -9.76
N ALA A 67 1.63 13.69 -10.06
CA ALA A 67 1.64 12.63 -9.06
C ALA A 67 2.50 11.40 -9.42
N PHE A 68 3.06 10.79 -8.37
CA PHE A 68 3.71 9.49 -8.39
C PHE A 68 2.68 8.41 -8.08
N LEU A 69 2.52 7.45 -8.99
CA LEU A 69 1.66 6.29 -8.81
C LEU A 69 2.52 5.06 -8.57
N THR A 70 2.24 4.34 -7.49
CA THR A 70 2.80 3.01 -7.25
C THR A 70 1.67 1.99 -7.24
N ILE A 71 1.84 0.91 -8.00
CA ILE A 71 0.86 -0.17 -8.12
C ILE A 71 1.52 -1.44 -7.63
N TYR A 72 0.88 -2.13 -6.69
CA TYR A 72 1.33 -3.39 -6.14
C TYR A 72 0.35 -4.49 -6.52
N LEU A 73 0.89 -5.59 -7.02
CA LEU A 73 0.16 -6.85 -7.12
C LEU A 73 0.40 -7.64 -5.85
N LEU A 74 -0.67 -8.04 -5.18
CA LEU A 74 -0.62 -8.69 -3.88
C LEU A 74 -1.27 -10.07 -3.94
N GLU A 75 -0.62 -11.06 -3.34
CA GLU A 75 -1.23 -12.37 -3.06
C GLU A 75 -1.65 -12.47 -1.61
N LYS A 76 -2.80 -13.07 -1.35
CA LYS A 76 -3.26 -13.35 0.01
C LYS A 76 -2.34 -14.39 0.66
N VAL A 77 -1.87 -14.12 1.87
CA VAL A 77 -1.13 -15.12 2.66
C VAL A 77 -2.16 -16.00 3.38
N ILE A 78 -2.28 -17.25 2.93
CA ILE A 78 -3.10 -18.27 3.61
C ILE A 78 -2.22 -18.90 4.69
N GLN A 79 -2.63 -18.74 5.96
CA GLN A 79 -2.04 -19.47 7.09
C GLN A 79 -2.63 -20.88 7.20
#